data_AF-A0A9X8YLY4-F1
#
_entry.id   AF-A0A9X8YLY4-F1
#
_cell.length_a   1.000
_cell.length_b   1.000
_cell.length_c   1.000
_cell.angle_alpha   90.00
_cell.angle_beta   90.00
_cell.angle_gamma   90.00
#
_symmetry.space_group_name_H-M   'P 1'
#
loop_
_entity.id
_entity.type
_entity.pdbx_description
1 polymer ?
#
loop_
_entity_poly.entity_id
_entity_poly.type
_entity_poly.pdbx_seq_one_letter_code
_entity_poly.pdbx_strand_id
1 'polypeptide(L)'
;MSSEGSNKQLDFLRLFRQGCKQIRGLLRDNRAAADLFLYLAENADMNSGAVAVDQAVLAHELDCSDRHVRRAIKALEDGGFVRRAGAAVFAINPAIIWGGYDNAMRSSLYMTMDNRSAKKVRYVFNPASENLVPTYVGVAPVEEDKNAEDKKPNGGTLASASRPALEGDTDA
;
A
#
# COMPACT_ATOMS: atom_id res chain seq x y z
N MET A 1 -0.84 -22.11 -21.16
CA MET A 1 0.38 -22.07 -20.32
C MET A 1 0.28 -20.85 -19.42
N SER A 2 -0.37 -21.01 -18.27
CA SER A 2 -0.54 -19.93 -17.30
C SER A 2 0.80 -19.72 -16.60
N SER A 3 1.47 -18.58 -16.83
CA SER A 3 2.65 -18.22 -16.06
C SER A 3 2.19 -17.79 -14.66
N GLU A 4 2.00 -18.74 -13.76
CA GLU A 4 2.00 -18.46 -12.32
C GLU A 4 3.43 -18.09 -11.94
N GLY A 5 3.75 -16.81 -12.11
CA GLY A 5 4.95 -16.20 -11.59
C GLY A 5 4.91 -16.27 -10.07
N SER A 6 5.39 -17.38 -9.51
CA SER A 6 5.74 -17.51 -8.10
C SER A 6 6.85 -16.49 -7.83
N ASN A 7 6.45 -15.27 -7.50
CA ASN A 7 7.38 -14.21 -7.15
C ASN A 7 8.06 -14.67 -5.85
N LYS A 8 9.28 -15.22 -5.98
CA LYS A 8 10.00 -15.79 -4.85
C LYS A 8 10.17 -14.69 -3.81
N GLN A 9 9.68 -14.96 -2.61
CA GLN A 9 9.94 -14.07 -1.48
C GLN A 9 11.44 -14.00 -1.25
N LEU A 10 11.96 -12.79 -1.15
CA LEU A 10 13.36 -12.58 -0.76
C LEU A 10 13.48 -12.87 0.75
N ASP A 11 14.54 -13.56 1.13
CA ASP A 11 14.89 -13.91 2.51
C ASP A 11 15.80 -12.86 3.17
N PHE A 12 16.00 -11.72 2.53
CA PHE A 12 16.85 -10.64 3.01
C PHE A 12 16.19 -9.27 2.86
N LEU A 13 16.62 -8.36 3.74
CA LEU A 13 16.36 -6.94 3.61
C LEU A 13 17.63 -6.21 3.16
N ARG A 14 17.50 -5.34 2.16
CA ARG A 14 18.59 -4.46 1.72
C ARG A 14 18.66 -3.26 2.64
N LEU A 15 19.65 -3.24 3.51
CA LEU A 15 19.97 -2.10 4.37
C LEU A 15 20.93 -1.14 3.65
N PHE A 16 20.49 0.10 3.42
CA PHE A 16 21.30 1.09 2.72
C PHE A 16 22.27 1.81 3.68
N ARG A 17 23.40 2.31 3.14
CA ARG A 17 24.44 2.96 3.96
C ARG A 17 23.93 4.14 4.79
N GLN A 18 23.02 4.94 4.24
CA GLN A 18 22.37 6.04 4.97
C GLN A 18 21.46 5.49 6.08
N GLY A 19 20.69 4.45 5.76
CA GLY A 19 19.85 3.72 6.72
C GLY A 19 20.63 3.18 7.92
N CYS A 20 21.84 2.64 7.73
CA CYS A 20 22.69 2.18 8.82
C CYS A 20 22.98 3.30 9.85
N LYS A 21 23.18 4.54 9.40
CA LYS A 21 23.42 5.67 10.31
C LYS A 21 22.15 6.04 11.05
N GLN A 22 21.01 6.08 10.37
CA GLN A 22 19.71 6.42 10.95
C GLN A 22 19.29 5.40 12.02
N ILE A 23 19.33 4.10 11.71
CA ILE A 23 18.96 3.04 12.66
C ILE A 23 19.85 3.07 13.90
N ARG A 24 21.17 3.28 13.75
CA ARG A 24 22.07 3.41 14.92
C ARG A 24 21.77 4.64 15.77
N GLY A 25 21.35 5.75 15.18
CA GLY A 25 20.89 6.93 15.92
C GLY A 25 19.63 6.58 16.71
N LEU A 26 18.63 6.00 16.03
CA LEU A 26 17.38 5.58 16.62
C LEU A 26 17.58 4.57 17.77
N LEU A 27 18.50 3.61 17.65
CA LEU A 27 18.84 2.66 18.71
C LEU A 27 19.40 3.32 19.98
N ARG A 28 20.10 4.45 19.84
CA ARG A 28 20.64 5.21 20.97
C ARG A 28 19.58 6.05 21.64
N ASP A 29 18.72 6.67 20.83
CA ASP A 29 17.74 7.65 21.30
C ASP A 29 16.45 6.97 21.80
N ASN A 30 16.00 5.93 21.12
CA ASN A 30 14.77 5.20 21.42
C ASN A 30 14.82 3.75 20.91
N ARG A 31 15.26 2.84 21.78
CA ARG A 31 15.37 1.40 21.48
C ARG A 31 14.05 0.78 21.04
N ALA A 32 12.94 1.13 21.67
CA ALA A 32 11.62 0.58 21.34
C ALA A 32 11.17 0.99 19.93
N ALA A 33 11.48 2.23 19.51
CA ALA A 33 11.22 2.65 18.14
C ALA A 33 12.09 1.89 17.14
N ALA A 34 13.38 1.69 17.44
CA ALA A 34 14.26 0.92 16.56
C ALA A 34 13.79 -0.53 16.38
N ASP A 35 13.36 -1.17 17.48
CA ASP A 35 12.83 -2.54 17.46
C ASP A 35 11.54 -2.64 16.64
N LEU A 36 10.58 -1.74 16.92
CA LEU A 36 9.35 -1.61 16.12
C LEU A 36 9.64 -1.41 14.64
N PHE A 37 10.61 -0.55 14.29
CA PHE A 37 10.94 -0.30 12.89
C PHE A 37 11.44 -1.55 12.17
N LEU A 38 12.32 -2.33 12.81
CA LEU A 38 12.84 -3.57 12.25
C LEU A 38 11.74 -4.62 12.12
N TYR A 39 10.87 -4.76 13.13
CA TYR A 39 9.70 -5.63 13.09
C TYR A 39 8.77 -5.29 11.91
N LEU A 40 8.46 -4.01 11.71
CA LEU A 40 7.63 -3.57 10.59
C LEU A 40 8.32 -3.83 9.24
N ALA A 41 9.64 -3.64 9.15
CA ALA A 41 10.41 -3.86 7.92
C ALA A 41 10.50 -5.34 7.53
N GLU A 42 10.68 -6.23 8.51
CA GLU A 42 10.65 -7.69 8.33
C GLU A 42 9.30 -8.17 7.81
N ASN A 43 8.22 -7.57 8.29
CA ASN A 43 6.86 -7.95 7.93
C ASN A 43 6.27 -7.19 6.75
N ALA A 44 7.00 -6.26 6.13
CA ALA A 44 6.50 -5.48 5.00
C ALA A 44 6.26 -6.35 3.74
N ASP A 45 5.20 -6.04 3.00
CA ASP A 45 4.96 -6.64 1.69
C ASP A 45 6.04 -6.21 0.69
N MET A 46 6.51 -7.17 -0.10
CA MET A 46 7.63 -6.99 -1.02
C MET A 46 7.34 -6.01 -2.17
N ASN A 47 6.06 -5.79 -2.52
CA ASN A 47 5.66 -4.95 -3.64
C ASN A 47 5.25 -3.54 -3.21
N SER A 48 4.63 -3.41 -2.04
CA SER A 48 4.24 -2.10 -1.50
C SER A 48 5.25 -1.52 -0.51
N GLY A 49 6.09 -2.34 0.13
CA GLY A 49 6.94 -1.91 1.24
C GLY A 49 6.15 -1.46 2.45
N ALA A 50 4.95 -2.03 2.64
CA ALA A 50 4.06 -1.66 3.72
C ALA A 50 3.52 -2.89 4.44
N VAL A 51 3.14 -2.67 5.70
CA VAL A 51 2.52 -3.66 6.56
C VAL A 51 1.31 -3.03 7.25
N ALA A 52 0.21 -3.77 7.33
CA ALA A 52 -0.95 -3.42 8.11
C ALA A 52 -0.95 -4.26 9.38
N VAL A 53 -0.97 -3.64 10.55
CA VAL A 53 -0.87 -4.34 11.84
C VAL A 53 -1.56 -3.52 12.92
N ASP A 54 -2.32 -4.21 13.76
CA ASP A 54 -3.02 -3.57 14.88
C ASP A 54 -2.06 -3.21 16.01
N GLN A 55 -2.40 -2.13 16.71
CA GLN A 55 -1.59 -1.65 17.81
C GLN A 55 -1.46 -2.66 18.97
N ALA A 56 -2.52 -3.44 19.23
CA ALA A 56 -2.50 -4.48 20.25
C ALA A 56 -1.51 -5.61 19.90
N VAL A 57 -1.36 -5.92 18.60
CA VAL A 57 -0.38 -6.90 18.12
C VAL A 57 1.02 -6.35 18.33
N LEU A 58 1.26 -5.08 17.96
CA LEU A 58 2.55 -4.44 18.20
C LEU A 58 2.93 -4.41 19.69
N ALA A 59 1.95 -4.18 20.56
CA ALA A 59 2.16 -4.19 22.01
C ALA A 59 2.57 -5.58 22.51
N HIS A 60 1.90 -6.63 22.01
CA HIS A 60 2.22 -8.02 22.30
C HIS A 60 3.63 -8.41 21.82
N GLU A 61 3.94 -8.16 20.54
CA GLU A 61 5.22 -8.57 19.93
C GLU A 61 6.42 -7.83 20.52
N LEU A 62 6.23 -6.59 20.97
CA LEU A 62 7.29 -5.78 21.58
C LEU A 62 7.33 -5.89 23.11
N ASP A 63 6.50 -6.75 23.71
CA ASP A 63 6.35 -6.91 25.16
C ASP A 63 6.23 -5.57 25.90
N CYS A 64 5.35 -4.69 25.41
CA CYS A 64 5.20 -3.34 25.94
C CYS A 64 3.74 -2.87 25.94
N SER A 65 3.48 -1.75 26.62
CA SER A 65 2.12 -1.20 26.66
C SER A 65 1.77 -0.43 25.38
N ASP A 66 0.47 -0.35 25.06
CA ASP A 66 -0.04 0.48 23.95
C ASP A 66 0.50 1.91 23.96
N ARG A 67 0.67 2.50 25.15
CA ARG A 67 1.23 3.86 25.28
C ARG A 67 2.68 3.93 24.78
N HIS A 68 3.48 2.90 25.03
CA HIS A 68 4.84 2.81 24.51
C HIS A 68 4.84 2.63 23.00
N VAL A 69 3.97 1.77 22.45
CA VAL A 69 3.81 1.61 21.00
C VAL A 69 3.46 2.95 20.32
N ARG A 70 2.48 3.70 20.84
CA ARG A 70 2.12 5.03 20.30
C ARG A 70 3.30 6.00 20.26
N ARG A 71 4.11 6.01 21.32
CA ARG A 71 5.31 6.86 21.39
C ARG A 71 6.39 6.42 20.42
N ALA A 72 6.60 5.10 20.28
CA ALA A 72 7.53 4.53 19.32
C ALA A 72 7.10 4.86 17.89
N ILE A 73 5.83 4.67 17.54
CA ILE A 73 5.26 5.06 16.24
C ILE A 73 5.53 6.54 15.96
N LYS A 74 5.21 7.42 16.91
CA LYS A 74 5.45 8.85 16.74
C LYS A 74 6.93 9.19 16.48
N ALA A 75 7.85 8.54 17.21
CA ALA A 75 9.28 8.73 16.97
C ALA A 75 9.71 8.27 15.56
N LEU A 76 9.12 7.20 15.04
CA LEU A 76 9.37 6.72 13.68
C LEU A 76 8.81 7.65 12.61
N GLU A 77 7.62 8.20 12.81
CA GLU A 77 7.01 9.20 11.91
C GLU A 77 7.84 10.48 11.88
N ASP A 78 8.13 11.04 13.06
CA ASP A 78 8.89 12.29 13.21
C ASP A 78 10.33 12.13 12.65
N GLY A 79 10.92 10.93 12.77
CA GLY A 79 12.24 10.59 12.21
C GLY A 79 12.25 10.17 10.74
N GLY A 80 11.10 10.13 10.07
CA GLY A 80 10.98 9.75 8.65
C GLY A 80 11.27 8.27 8.36
N PHE A 81 11.23 7.40 9.36
CA PHE A 81 11.42 5.95 9.19
C PHE A 81 10.20 5.29 8.54
N VAL A 82 9.01 5.77 8.88
CA VAL A 82 7.74 5.26 8.36
C VAL A 82 6.78 6.40 8.01
N ARG A 83 5.79 6.10 7.16
CA ARG A 83 4.58 6.93 6.97
C ARG A 83 3.34 6.07 7.18
N ARG A 84 2.21 6.66 7.60
CA ARG A 84 0.97 5.91 7.91
C ARG A 84 -0.17 6.11 6.91
N ALA A 85 -0.56 5.06 6.19
CA ALA A 85 -1.69 5.07 5.25
C ALA A 85 -3.00 4.64 5.93
N GLY A 86 -3.43 5.43 6.92
CA GLY A 86 -4.51 5.07 7.84
C GLY A 86 -3.98 4.64 9.21
N ALA A 87 -4.88 4.19 10.09
CA ALA A 87 -4.55 3.96 11.50
C ALA A 87 -3.57 2.79 11.71
N ALA A 88 -3.71 1.71 10.93
CA ALA A 88 -2.99 0.45 11.11
C ALA A 88 -1.95 0.15 10.02
N VAL A 89 -1.79 1.03 9.03
CA VAL A 89 -0.97 0.75 7.84
C VAL A 89 0.32 1.56 7.89
N PHE A 90 1.45 0.88 7.95
CA PHE A 90 2.78 1.46 8.02
C PHE A 90 3.51 1.21 6.70
N ALA A 91 3.88 2.28 6.02
CA ALA A 91 4.76 2.25 4.87
C ALA A 91 6.20 2.51 5.34
N ILE A 92 7.13 1.63 4.95
CA ILE A 92 8.54 1.69 5.33
C ILE A 92 9.28 2.64 4.39
N ASN A 93 10.21 3.44 4.91
CA ASN A 93 11.07 4.26 4.08
C ASN A 93 12.07 3.39 3.28
N PRO A 94 11.90 3.25 1.96
CA PRO A 94 12.77 2.40 1.13
C PRO A 94 14.21 2.91 1.03
N ALA A 95 14.48 4.18 1.34
CA ALA A 95 15.84 4.73 1.35
C ALA A 95 16.67 4.24 2.56
N ILE A 96 15.99 3.73 3.60
CA ILE A 96 16.62 3.17 4.80
C ILE A 96 16.82 1.68 4.60
N ILE A 97 15.71 0.97 4.33
CA ILE A 97 15.68 -0.49 4.24
C ILE A 97 14.62 -0.94 3.23
N TRP A 98 14.89 -2.00 2.47
CA TRP A 98 13.96 -2.50 1.47
C TRP A 98 14.03 -4.02 1.28
N GLY A 99 12.89 -4.69 1.38
CA GLY A 99 12.78 -6.16 1.28
C GLY A 99 12.33 -6.71 -0.07
N GLY A 100 12.15 -5.87 -1.10
CA GLY A 100 11.67 -6.33 -2.40
C GLY A 100 12.56 -6.05 -3.60
N TYR A 101 11.99 -6.22 -4.78
CA TYR A 101 12.69 -5.95 -6.05
C TYR A 101 12.82 -4.45 -6.31
N ASP A 102 13.78 -4.07 -7.16
CA ASP A 102 14.10 -2.66 -7.47
C ASP A 102 12.96 -1.90 -8.15
N ASN A 103 12.21 -2.57 -9.02
CA ASN A 103 11.05 -1.99 -9.69
C ASN A 103 9.94 -1.60 -8.69
N ALA A 104 9.75 -2.39 -7.63
CA ALA A 104 8.76 -2.14 -6.60
C ALA A 104 9.18 -0.99 -5.67
N MET A 105 10.49 -0.83 -5.39
CA MET A 105 11.01 0.18 -4.47
C MET A 105 10.58 1.62 -4.82
N ARG A 106 10.72 2.00 -6.10
CA ARG A 106 10.36 3.35 -6.58
C ARG A 106 8.87 3.63 -6.52
N SER A 107 8.06 2.58 -6.62
CA SER A 107 6.61 2.67 -6.50
C SER A 107 6.13 2.41 -5.08
N SER A 108 6.99 2.17 -4.10
CA SER A 108 6.59 1.81 -2.73
C SER A 108 5.53 2.76 -2.17
N LEU A 109 4.65 2.24 -1.31
CA LEU A 109 3.57 3.02 -0.73
C LEU A 109 4.10 4.26 0.00
N TYR A 110 5.28 4.17 0.61
CA TYR A 110 5.95 5.32 1.21
C TYR A 110 6.18 6.41 0.18
N MET A 111 6.69 6.08 -1.01
CA MET A 111 7.00 7.08 -2.06
C MET A 111 5.77 7.64 -2.75
N THR A 112 4.72 6.85 -2.93
CA THR A 112 3.54 7.22 -3.75
C THR A 112 2.34 7.66 -2.93
N MET A 113 2.49 7.76 -1.62
CA MET A 113 1.40 8.04 -0.68
C MET A 113 0.65 9.35 -1.00
N ASP A 114 1.40 10.36 -1.42
CA ASP A 114 0.87 11.69 -1.76
C ASP A 114 0.03 11.67 -3.05
N ASN A 115 0.22 10.64 -3.89
CA ASN A 115 -0.46 10.47 -5.18
C ASN A 115 -1.72 9.60 -5.10
N ARG A 116 -2.19 9.25 -3.89
CA ARG A 116 -3.40 8.45 -3.61
C ARG A 116 -3.51 7.11 -4.38
N SER A 117 -2.39 6.53 -4.80
CA SER A 117 -2.38 5.25 -5.50
C SER A 117 -2.71 4.11 -4.54
N ALA A 118 -3.76 3.35 -4.80
CA ALA A 118 -4.09 2.16 -4.01
C ALA A 118 -3.02 1.07 -4.17
N LYS A 119 -2.59 0.46 -3.06
CA LYS A 119 -1.66 -0.66 -3.06
C LYS A 119 -2.12 -1.80 -2.15
N LYS A 120 -1.79 -3.02 -2.56
CA LYS A 120 -1.97 -4.21 -1.72
C LYS A 120 -0.94 -4.19 -0.59
N VAL A 121 -1.41 -4.41 0.64
CA VAL A 121 -0.56 -4.41 1.83
C VAL A 121 -0.68 -5.76 2.53
N ARG A 122 0.43 -6.26 3.07
CA ARG A 122 0.40 -7.47 3.92
C ARG A 122 -0.21 -7.11 5.27
N TYR A 123 -1.18 -7.89 5.72
CA TYR A 123 -1.75 -7.75 7.07
C TYR A 123 -1.06 -8.73 8.03
N VAL A 124 -0.54 -8.23 9.14
CA VAL A 124 -0.05 -9.05 10.25
C VAL A 124 -1.17 -9.18 11.26
N PHE A 125 -1.53 -10.43 11.52
CA PHE A 125 -2.74 -10.77 12.21
C PHE A 125 -2.51 -10.93 13.72
N ASN A 126 -3.51 -10.58 14.53
CA ASN A 126 -3.50 -10.83 15.97
C ASN A 126 -3.74 -12.33 16.26
N PRO A 127 -2.87 -13.07 16.95
CA PRO A 127 -3.11 -14.48 17.25
C PRO A 127 -4.44 -14.75 18.00
N ALA A 128 -5.07 -13.74 18.60
CA ALA A 128 -6.40 -13.85 19.20
C ALA A 128 -7.60 -13.87 18.22
N SER A 129 -7.43 -13.71 16.89
CA SER A 129 -8.57 -13.50 15.98
C SER A 129 -8.63 -14.33 14.67
N GLU A 130 -7.91 -15.44 14.52
CA GLU A 130 -8.01 -16.44 13.42
C GLU A 130 -8.04 -16.08 11.89
N ASN A 131 -8.15 -14.85 11.38
CA ASN A 131 -8.39 -14.62 9.93
C ASN A 131 -7.33 -13.78 9.17
N LEU A 132 -6.37 -14.44 8.50
CA LEU A 132 -5.45 -13.80 7.54
C LEU A 132 -6.16 -13.42 6.24
N VAL A 133 -6.46 -12.13 6.04
CA VAL A 133 -6.92 -11.61 4.73
C VAL A 133 -6.02 -10.46 4.28
N PRO A 134 -5.39 -10.54 3.08
CA PRO A 134 -4.67 -9.40 2.54
C PRO A 134 -5.63 -8.23 2.26
N THR A 135 -5.37 -7.08 2.88
CA THR A 135 -6.20 -5.88 2.72
C THR A 135 -5.64 -4.95 1.64
N TYR A 136 -6.52 -4.37 0.84
CA TYR A 136 -6.19 -3.29 -0.09
C TYR A 136 -6.39 -1.95 0.62
N VAL A 137 -5.37 -1.09 0.59
CA VAL A 137 -5.46 0.27 1.15
C VAL A 137 -5.49 1.24 -0.02
N GLY A 138 -6.64 1.87 -0.25
CA GLY A 138 -6.81 3.00 -1.15
C GLY A 138 -7.09 4.26 -0.33
N VAL A 139 -6.36 5.36 -0.61
CA VAL A 139 -6.75 6.68 -0.10
C VAL A 139 -8.01 7.08 -0.86
N ALA A 140 -9.11 7.33 -0.15
CA ALA A 140 -10.39 7.64 -0.76
C ALA A 140 -10.28 8.81 -1.78
N PRO A 141 -10.91 8.70 -2.97
CA PRO A 141 -11.17 9.87 -3.79
C PRO A 141 -12.12 10.80 -3.03
N VAL A 142 -11.98 12.11 -3.23
CA VAL A 142 -12.97 13.10 -2.77
C VAL A 142 -14.31 12.73 -3.41
N GLU A 143 -15.37 12.73 -2.62
CA GLU A 143 -16.71 12.26 -3.01
C GLU A 143 -17.24 12.97 -4.26
N GLU A 144 -17.63 12.19 -5.27
CA GLU A 144 -18.53 12.65 -6.34
C GLU A 144 -19.97 12.29 -5.93
N ASP A 145 -20.82 13.32 -5.85
CA ASP A 145 -22.25 13.22 -5.55
C ASP A 145 -22.95 12.18 -6.44
N LYS A 146 -23.49 11.12 -5.81
CA LYS A 146 -24.38 10.15 -6.48
C LYS A 146 -25.82 10.46 -6.13
N ASN A 147 -26.50 11.18 -7.01
CA ASN A 147 -27.95 11.17 -7.11
C ASN A 147 -28.36 10.96 -8.57
N ALA A 148 -28.66 9.71 -8.92
CA ALA A 148 -29.65 9.31 -9.93
C ALA A 148 -29.70 7.77 -9.99
N GLU A 149 -30.67 7.18 -9.30
CA GLU A 149 -31.06 5.79 -9.42
C GLU A 149 -31.78 5.51 -10.76
N ASP A 150 -31.42 4.35 -11.33
CA ASP A 150 -32.24 3.38 -12.06
C ASP A 150 -33.41 3.82 -12.96
N LYS A 151 -33.24 3.57 -14.27
CA LYS A 151 -34.26 2.88 -15.08
C LYS A 151 -33.68 2.24 -16.34
N LYS A 152 -33.58 0.91 -16.36
CA LYS A 152 -33.61 0.15 -17.62
C LYS A 152 -35.02 0.21 -18.20
N PRO A 153 -35.16 0.18 -19.54
CA PRO A 153 -36.03 -0.85 -20.09
C PRO A 153 -35.50 -1.58 -21.34
N ASN A 154 -36.17 -2.70 -21.59
CA ASN A 154 -36.01 -3.74 -22.60
C ASN A 154 -36.18 -3.29 -24.07
N GLY A 155 -35.77 -4.18 -24.98
CA GLY A 155 -35.71 -3.99 -26.44
C GLY A 155 -37.03 -3.95 -27.22
N GLY A 156 -36.89 -3.70 -28.53
CA GLY A 156 -37.97 -3.67 -29.53
C GLY A 156 -37.53 -3.26 -30.95
N THR A 157 -37.30 -4.27 -31.79
CA THR A 157 -37.48 -4.46 -33.26
C THR A 157 -37.53 -3.29 -34.30
N LEU A 158 -36.67 -3.45 -35.34
CA LEU A 158 -36.70 -3.19 -36.81
C LEU A 158 -37.65 -2.15 -37.48
N ALA A 159 -37.08 -1.32 -38.37
CA ALA A 159 -37.53 -0.97 -39.75
C ALA A 159 -36.70 0.23 -40.29
N SER A 160 -35.74 0.07 -41.21
CA SER A 160 -35.81 0.11 -42.70
C SER A 160 -36.05 1.48 -43.34
N ALA A 161 -35.14 1.81 -44.29
CA ALA A 161 -35.20 2.80 -45.40
C ALA A 161 -35.17 4.30 -45.00
N SER A 162 -34.43 5.20 -45.66
CA SER A 162 -34.20 5.35 -47.10
C SER A 162 -32.93 6.17 -47.37
N ARG A 163 -32.22 5.85 -48.47
CA ARG A 163 -31.31 6.78 -49.17
C ARG A 163 -32.15 7.78 -49.97
N PRO A 164 -31.59 8.96 -50.29
CA PRO A 164 -31.47 9.27 -51.71
C PRO A 164 -30.05 9.66 -52.11
N ALA A 165 -29.71 9.27 -53.33
CA ALA A 165 -28.54 9.72 -54.08
C ALA A 165 -28.76 11.16 -54.56
N LEU A 166 -27.67 11.91 -54.78
CA LEU A 166 -27.50 12.79 -55.94
C LEU A 166 -26.01 13.04 -56.19
N GLU A 167 -25.68 13.07 -57.47
CA GLU A 167 -24.36 13.04 -58.12
C GLU A 167 -23.65 14.41 -58.18
N GLY A 168 -22.39 14.37 -58.61
CA GLY A 168 -21.57 15.51 -59.06
C GLY A 168 -20.36 15.73 -58.15
N ASP A 169 -19.10 15.82 -58.59
CA ASP A 169 -18.54 15.93 -59.93
C ASP A 169 -17.04 15.57 -59.85
N THR A 170 -16.47 15.15 -60.96
CA THR A 170 -15.03 14.88 -61.20
C THR A 170 -14.15 16.13 -61.05
N ASP A 171 -12.97 16.01 -60.43
CA ASP A 171 -11.67 16.26 -61.08
C ASP A 171 -10.45 16.15 -60.14
N ALA A 172 -9.34 15.67 -60.75
CA ALA A 172 -7.95 15.49 -60.30
C ALA A 172 -7.55 14.11 -59.74
#